data_AF-A0A9D8QQF2-F1
#
_entry.id   AF-A0A9D8QQF2-F1
#
_cell.length_a   1.000
_cell.length_b   1.000
_cell.length_c   1.000
_cell.angle_alpha   90.00
_cell.angle_beta   90.00
_cell.angle_gamma   90.00
#
_symmetry.space_group_name_H-M   'P 1'
#
loop_
_entity.id
_entity.type
_entity.pdbx_description
1 polymer ?
#
loop_
_entity_poly.entity_id
_entity_poly.type
_entity_poly.pdbx_seq_one_letter_code
_entity_poly.pdbx_strand_id
1 'polypeptide(L)'
;MKNSILLIAGAVITLLFLVLNTKIFEALYFERQFSNEMYNQNLYFVVALVTVLVAWGLAAVFYYVINSVSFSRWYHWLIVLGVAAVAAPVISFVICNNAFTAEGYDFTGQLGSFCVINLAVEAVLFTVASFAMRWWSTNCRHTPIPE
;
A
#
# COMPACT_ATOMS: atom_id res chain seq x y z
N MET A 1 -13.13 -22.49 -7.14
CA MET A 1 -12.92 -22.47 -5.67
C MET A 1 -11.54 -21.94 -5.27
N LYS A 2 -10.43 -22.46 -5.80
CA LYS A 2 -9.06 -22.02 -5.45
C LYS A 2 -8.83 -20.51 -5.57
N ASN A 3 -9.32 -19.89 -6.66
CA ASN A 3 -9.11 -18.46 -6.92
C ASN A 3 -9.85 -17.57 -5.90
N SER A 4 -11.07 -17.93 -5.53
CA SER A 4 -11.85 -17.24 -4.48
C SER A 4 -11.17 -17.31 -3.12
N ILE A 5 -10.49 -18.41 -2.80
CA ILE A 5 -9.73 -18.57 -1.54
C ILE A 5 -8.57 -17.55 -1.49
N LEU A 6 -7.87 -17.33 -2.61
CA LEU A 6 -6.75 -16.38 -2.66
C LEU A 6 -7.23 -14.92 -2.53
N LEU A 7 -8.38 -14.59 -3.11
CA LEU A 7 -9.01 -13.28 -2.92
C LEU A 7 -9.39 -13.05 -1.45
N ILE A 8 -10.04 -14.05 -0.83
CA ILE A 8 -10.42 -13.99 0.59
C ILE A 8 -9.16 -13.87 1.46
N ALA A 9 -8.12 -14.66 1.20
CA ALA A 9 -6.87 -14.59 1.95
C ALA A 9 -6.22 -13.20 1.84
N GLY A 10 -6.13 -12.62 0.63
CA GLY A 10 -5.61 -11.27 0.43
C GLY A 10 -6.44 -10.21 1.15
N ALA A 11 -7.77 -10.32 1.12
CA ALA A 11 -8.66 -9.42 1.84
C ALA A 11 -8.48 -9.54 3.36
N VAL A 12 -8.33 -10.76 3.90
CA VAL A 12 -8.06 -11.00 5.33
C VAL A 12 -6.71 -10.42 5.74
N ILE A 13 -5.65 -10.62 4.94
CA ILE A 13 -4.33 -10.03 5.21
C ILE A 13 -4.41 -8.50 5.25
N THR A 14 -5.15 -7.92 4.30
CA THR A 14 -5.37 -6.46 4.23
C THR A 14 -6.15 -5.95 5.44
N LEU A 15 -7.19 -6.68 5.86
CA LEU A 15 -7.96 -6.37 7.07
C LEU A 15 -7.09 -6.43 8.32
N LEU A 16 -6.25 -7.47 8.44
CA LEU A 16 -5.31 -7.60 9.56
C LEU A 16 -4.32 -6.43 9.58
N PHE A 17 -3.82 -6.01 8.43
CA PHE A 17 -2.97 -4.81 8.32
C PHE A 17 -3.70 -3.56 8.82
N LEU A 18 -4.97 -3.34 8.41
CA LEU A 18 -5.76 -2.21 8.88
C LEU A 18 -6.03 -2.24 10.39
N VAL A 19 -6.28 -3.41 10.97
CA VAL A 19 -6.52 -3.56 12.42
C VAL A 19 -5.22 -3.38 13.23
N LEU A 20 -4.10 -3.85 12.70
CA LEU A 20 -2.81 -3.86 13.39
C LEU A 20 -1.88 -2.71 12.96
N ASN A 21 -2.41 -1.71 12.23
CA ASN A 21 -1.64 -0.65 11.58
C ASN A 21 -0.58 -0.02 12.49
N THR A 22 -0.97 0.44 13.68
CA THR A 22 -0.07 1.09 14.64
C THR A 22 1.05 0.16 15.05
N LYS A 23 0.73 -1.09 15.40
CA LYS A 23 1.72 -2.07 15.85
C LYS A 23 2.71 -2.43 14.75
N ILE A 24 2.23 -2.55 13.52
CA ILE A 24 3.08 -2.85 12.36
C ILE A 24 4.02 -1.68 12.08
N PHE A 25 3.48 -0.45 12.00
CA PHE A 25 4.29 0.72 11.70
C PHE A 25 5.31 1.02 12.81
N GLU A 26 4.90 0.99 14.08
CA GLU A 26 5.81 1.24 15.22
C GLU A 26 6.85 0.13 15.39
N ALA A 27 6.55 -1.11 15.00
CA ALA A 27 7.56 -2.17 14.99
C ALA A 27 8.67 -1.92 13.96
N LEU A 28 8.37 -1.20 12.87
CA LEU A 28 9.32 -0.90 11.79
C LEU A 28 10.02 0.45 11.98
N TYR A 29 9.32 1.44 12.53
CA TYR A 29 9.86 2.76 12.84
C TYR A 29 9.16 3.37 14.04
N PHE A 30 9.94 3.64 15.10
CA PHE A 30 9.44 4.25 16.32
C PHE A 30 10.33 5.41 16.72
N GLU A 31 9.73 6.58 16.88
CA GLU A 31 10.36 7.74 17.46
C GLU A 31 9.36 8.40 18.40
N ARG A 32 9.70 8.48 19.69
CA ARG A 32 8.73 8.71 20.76
C ARG A 32 7.78 9.89 20.52
N GLN A 33 8.29 11.06 20.15
CA GLN A 33 7.44 12.25 19.95
C GLN A 33 6.59 12.14 18.69
N PHE A 34 7.20 11.78 17.55
CA PHE A 34 6.51 11.57 16.28
C PHE A 34 5.43 10.47 16.39
N SER A 35 5.77 9.32 16.96
CA SER A 35 4.86 8.18 17.10
C SER A 35 3.67 8.49 18.02
N ASN A 36 3.88 9.28 19.07
CA ASN A 36 2.79 9.75 19.93
C ASN A 36 1.81 10.63 19.15
N GLU A 37 2.30 11.58 18.35
CA GLU A 37 1.43 12.45 17.56
C GLU A 37 0.73 11.71 16.42
N MET A 38 1.42 10.78 15.75
CA MET A 38 0.81 9.87 14.78
C MET A 38 -0.36 9.06 15.38
N TYR A 39 -0.20 8.59 16.62
CA TYR A 39 -1.24 7.85 17.34
C TYR A 39 -2.40 8.76 17.76
N ASN A 40 -2.10 9.88 18.42
CA ASN A 40 -3.10 10.80 18.97
C ASN A 40 -4.02 11.38 17.89
N GLN A 41 -3.48 11.64 16.70
CA GLN A 41 -4.22 12.19 15.57
C GLN A 41 -4.80 11.09 14.66
N ASN A 42 -4.70 9.81 15.04
CA ASN A 42 -5.15 8.65 14.27
C ASN A 42 -4.54 8.56 12.85
N LEU A 43 -3.35 9.12 12.67
CA LEU A 43 -2.69 9.22 11.37
C LEU A 43 -2.17 7.84 10.89
N TYR A 44 -1.81 6.93 11.80
CA TYR A 44 -1.44 5.56 11.40
C TYR A 44 -2.56 4.85 10.63
N PHE A 45 -3.82 5.02 11.06
CA PHE A 45 -4.96 4.43 10.36
C PHE A 45 -5.20 5.12 9.02
N VAL A 46 -5.09 6.45 8.96
CA VAL A 46 -5.20 7.21 7.71
C VAL A 46 -4.14 6.76 6.69
N VAL A 47 -2.88 6.63 7.12
CA VAL A 47 -1.80 6.11 6.27
C VAL A 47 -2.12 4.70 5.81
N ALA A 48 -2.52 3.80 6.71
CA ALA A 48 -2.86 2.42 6.36
C ALA A 48 -4.00 2.36 5.33
N LEU A 49 -5.03 3.20 5.47
CA LEU A 49 -6.11 3.28 4.48
C LEU A 49 -5.61 3.74 3.11
N VAL A 50 -4.77 4.79 3.05
CA VAL A 50 -4.19 5.26 1.79
C VAL A 50 -3.36 4.15 1.13
N THR A 51 -2.47 3.50 1.87
CA THR A 51 -1.66 2.37 1.42
C THR A 51 -2.56 1.25 0.86
N VAL A 52 -3.60 0.84 1.56
CA VAL A 52 -4.54 -0.18 1.07
C VAL A 52 -5.28 0.26 -0.21
N LEU A 53 -5.77 1.49 -0.26
CA LEU A 53 -6.53 1.99 -1.41
C LEU A 53 -5.65 2.09 -2.67
N VAL A 54 -4.39 2.52 -2.53
CA VAL A 54 -3.44 2.59 -3.65
C VAL A 54 -3.06 1.20 -4.12
N ALA A 55 -2.71 0.29 -3.19
CA ALA A 55 -2.32 -1.08 -3.51
C ALA A 55 -3.43 -1.82 -4.28
N TRP A 56 -4.66 -1.82 -3.74
CA TRP A 56 -5.80 -2.49 -4.37
C TRP A 56 -6.28 -1.74 -5.61
N GLY A 57 -6.29 -0.41 -5.59
CA GLY A 57 -6.72 0.41 -6.71
C GLY A 57 -5.83 0.20 -7.94
N LEU A 58 -4.50 0.29 -7.79
CA LEU A 58 -3.58 0.12 -8.92
C LEU A 58 -3.48 -1.32 -9.39
N ALA A 59 -3.59 -2.31 -8.49
CA ALA A 59 -3.70 -3.70 -8.91
C ALA A 59 -4.99 -3.93 -9.73
N ALA A 60 -6.13 -3.36 -9.30
CA ALA A 60 -7.38 -3.44 -10.06
C ALA A 60 -7.26 -2.74 -11.43
N VAL A 61 -6.60 -1.57 -11.49
CA VAL A 61 -6.31 -0.88 -12.76
C VAL A 61 -5.50 -1.79 -13.69
N PHE A 62 -4.45 -2.43 -13.21
CA PHE A 62 -3.61 -3.30 -14.04
C PHE A 62 -4.39 -4.50 -14.59
N TYR A 63 -5.13 -5.21 -13.74
CA TYR A 63 -5.78 -6.48 -14.11
C TYR A 63 -7.12 -6.33 -14.83
N TYR A 64 -7.85 -5.24 -14.58
CA TYR A 64 -9.23 -5.10 -15.06
C TYR A 64 -9.48 -3.86 -15.92
N VAL A 65 -8.76 -2.76 -15.70
CA VAL A 65 -8.93 -1.54 -16.52
C VAL A 65 -8.02 -1.57 -17.74
N ILE A 66 -6.72 -1.78 -17.54
CA ILE A 66 -5.76 -1.91 -18.64
C ILE A 66 -5.99 -3.23 -19.35
N ASN A 67 -5.93 -4.35 -18.62
CA ASN A 67 -6.26 -5.71 -19.08
C ASN A 67 -5.88 -5.95 -20.56
N SER A 68 -4.64 -5.67 -20.94
CA SER A 68 -4.19 -5.68 -22.34
C SER A 68 -3.04 -6.65 -22.54
N VAL A 69 -3.08 -7.42 -23.64
CA VAL A 69 -2.04 -8.39 -24.02
C VAL A 69 -0.69 -7.70 -24.28
N SER A 70 -0.69 -6.47 -24.81
CA SER A 70 0.55 -5.70 -24.98
C SER A 70 1.16 -5.26 -23.65
N PHE A 71 0.35 -5.20 -22.59
CA PHE A 71 0.72 -4.72 -21.26
C PHE A 71 0.79 -5.84 -20.19
N SER A 72 0.75 -7.12 -20.58
CA SER A 72 0.71 -8.27 -19.66
C SER A 72 2.09 -8.88 -19.36
N ARG A 73 3.14 -8.04 -19.23
CA ARG A 73 4.53 -8.52 -18.99
C ARG A 73 4.98 -8.18 -17.57
N TRP A 74 5.88 -8.99 -17.01
CA TRP A 74 6.35 -8.86 -15.63
C TRP A 74 6.94 -7.48 -15.31
N TYR A 75 7.61 -6.84 -16.27
CA TYR A 75 8.16 -5.50 -16.06
C TYR A 75 7.08 -4.40 -16.09
N HIS A 76 5.96 -4.58 -16.81
CA HIS A 76 4.82 -3.64 -16.71
C HIS A 76 4.20 -3.72 -15.32
N TRP A 77 4.11 -4.93 -14.77
CA TRP A 77 3.69 -5.13 -13.39
C TRP A 77 4.65 -4.47 -12.40
N LEU A 78 5.97 -4.57 -12.60
CA LEU A 78 6.95 -3.86 -11.76
C LEU A 78 6.85 -2.35 -11.86
N ILE A 79 6.55 -1.80 -13.04
CA ILE A 79 6.30 -0.37 -13.20
C ILE A 79 5.09 0.05 -12.35
N VAL A 80 3.98 -0.71 -12.41
CA VAL A 80 2.80 -0.41 -11.58
C VAL A 80 3.09 -0.56 -10.10
N LEU A 81 3.87 -1.58 -9.68
CA LEU A 81 4.34 -1.72 -8.31
C LEU A 81 5.15 -0.50 -7.89
N GLY A 82 6.11 -0.06 -8.71
CA GLY A 82 6.92 1.12 -8.43
C GLY A 82 6.09 2.39 -8.30
N VAL A 83 5.08 2.56 -9.16
CA VAL A 83 4.12 3.66 -9.06
C VAL A 83 3.32 3.58 -7.76
N ALA A 84 2.82 2.41 -7.39
CA ALA A 84 2.08 2.22 -6.13
C ALA A 84 2.94 2.55 -4.91
N ALA A 85 4.13 1.95 -4.87
CA ALA A 85 5.12 2.10 -3.80
C ALA A 85 5.56 3.55 -3.57
N VAL A 86 5.53 4.40 -4.60
CA VAL A 86 5.81 5.83 -4.46
C VAL A 86 4.54 6.64 -4.17
N ALA A 87 3.43 6.32 -4.82
CA ALA A 87 2.18 7.08 -4.70
C ALA A 87 1.63 7.07 -3.27
N ALA A 88 1.56 5.91 -2.60
CA ALA A 88 1.01 5.84 -1.25
C ALA A 88 1.83 6.67 -0.23
N PRO A 89 3.17 6.52 -0.12
CA PRO A 89 3.96 7.35 0.78
C PRO A 89 3.93 8.84 0.47
N VAL A 90 3.85 9.25 -0.81
CA VAL A 90 3.75 10.68 -1.17
C VAL A 90 2.41 11.26 -0.70
N ILE A 91 1.30 10.56 -0.93
CA ILE A 91 -0.02 10.98 -0.46
C ILE A 91 -0.04 11.05 1.07
N SER A 92 0.48 10.01 1.74
CA SER A 92 0.61 9.97 3.19
C SER A 92 1.47 11.10 3.75
N PHE A 93 2.60 11.41 3.10
CA PHE A 93 3.48 12.51 3.49
C PHE A 93 2.71 13.83 3.49
N VAL A 94 2.01 14.15 2.39
CA VAL A 94 1.26 15.40 2.28
C VAL A 94 0.20 15.51 3.36
N ILE A 95 -0.57 14.43 3.59
CA ILE A 95 -1.64 14.43 4.60
C ILE A 95 -1.07 14.62 6.01
N CYS A 96 -0.07 13.81 6.40
CA CYS A 96 0.51 13.87 7.73
C CYS A 96 1.26 15.17 7.97
N ASN A 97 2.01 15.67 6.98
CA ASN A 97 2.73 16.93 7.11
C ASN A 97 1.78 18.11 7.33
N ASN A 98 0.65 18.14 6.59
CA ASN A 98 -0.38 19.17 6.80
C ASN A 98 -1.02 19.06 8.19
N ALA A 99 -1.25 17.85 8.70
CA ALA A 99 -1.78 17.64 10.05
C ALA A 99 -0.80 18.13 11.14
N PHE A 100 0.49 17.80 11.01
CA PHE A 100 1.51 18.24 11.98
C PHE A 100 1.76 19.74 11.96
N THR A 101 1.86 20.33 10.77
CA THR A 101 2.09 21.78 10.64
C THR A 101 0.90 22.60 11.14
N ALA A 102 -0.33 22.09 11.03
CA ALA A 102 -1.51 22.73 11.61
C ALA A 102 -1.46 22.83 13.15
N GLU A 103 -0.81 21.87 13.80
CA GLU A 103 -0.59 21.83 15.26
C GLU A 103 0.74 22.47 15.70
N GLY A 104 1.50 23.04 14.76
CA GLY A 104 2.78 23.71 15.05
C GLY A 104 3.98 22.77 15.23
N TYR A 105 3.86 21.50 14.81
CA TYR A 105 4.97 20.54 14.84
C TYR A 105 5.74 20.54 13.51
N ASP A 106 7.07 20.44 13.61
CA ASP A 106 7.95 20.13 12.46
C ASP A 106 8.54 18.73 12.62
N PHE A 107 7.90 17.76 11.97
CA PHE A 107 8.36 16.37 11.89
C PHE A 107 8.75 15.97 10.46
N THR A 108 9.14 16.92 9.62
CA THR A 108 9.42 16.68 8.20
C THR A 108 10.45 15.55 8.00
N GLY A 109 11.51 15.53 8.80
CA GLY A 109 12.56 14.50 8.73
C GLY A 109 12.11 13.12 9.19
N GLN A 110 11.36 13.05 10.29
CA GLN A 110 10.79 11.81 10.83
C GLN A 110 9.76 11.23 9.86
N LEU A 111 8.90 12.08 9.33
CA LEU A 111 7.88 11.70 8.34
C LEU A 111 8.53 11.21 7.05
N GLY A 112 9.63 11.82 6.60
CA GLY A 112 10.41 11.31 5.47
C GLY A 112 10.94 9.90 5.71
N SER A 113 11.51 9.64 6.89
CA SER A 113 12.00 8.30 7.27
C SER A 113 10.85 7.28 7.36
N PHE A 114 9.72 7.69 7.95
CA PHE A 114 8.50 6.88 8.01
C PHE A 114 7.95 6.55 6.62
N CYS A 115 7.97 7.49 5.68
CA CYS A 115 7.52 7.25 4.30
C CYS A 115 8.39 6.24 3.55
N VAL A 116 9.70 6.14 3.85
CA VAL A 116 10.56 5.08 3.31
C VAL A 116 10.11 3.70 3.82
N ILE A 117 9.68 3.60 5.08
CA ILE A 117 9.08 2.37 5.60
C ILE A 117 7.75 2.08 4.91
N ASN A 118 6.89 3.08 4.76
CA ASN A 118 5.60 2.90 4.07
C ASN A 118 5.78 2.46 2.61
N LEU A 119 6.85 2.88 1.93
CA LEU A 119 7.19 2.40 0.58
C LEU A 119 7.37 0.87 0.55
N ALA A 120 8.09 0.32 1.52
CA ALA A 120 8.29 -1.13 1.62
C ALA A 120 6.98 -1.86 1.96
N VAL A 121 6.19 -1.30 2.89
CA VAL A 121 4.87 -1.84 3.25
C VAL A 121 3.92 -1.84 2.05
N GLU A 122 3.90 -0.77 1.27
CA GLU A 122 3.09 -0.64 0.05
C GLU A 122 3.49 -1.66 -1.01
N ALA A 123 4.80 -1.89 -1.23
CA ALA A 123 5.26 -2.90 -2.17
C ALA A 123 4.77 -4.31 -1.80
N VAL A 124 4.74 -4.64 -0.50
CA VAL A 124 4.21 -5.90 0.01
C VAL A 124 2.70 -5.96 -0.19
N LEU A 125 1.96 -4.91 0.18
CA LEU A 125 0.50 -4.89 0.05
C LEU A 125 0.03 -4.92 -1.40
N PHE A 126 0.70 -4.18 -2.29
CA PHE A 126 0.44 -4.25 -3.73
C PHE A 126 0.63 -5.67 -4.25
N THR A 127 1.69 -6.36 -3.81
CA THR A 127 1.93 -7.75 -4.18
C THR A 127 0.78 -8.65 -3.68
N VAL A 128 0.38 -8.52 -2.42
CA VAL A 128 -0.77 -9.27 -1.86
C VAL A 128 -2.04 -9.00 -2.67
N ALA A 129 -2.38 -7.73 -2.92
CA ALA A 129 -3.56 -7.33 -3.68
C ALA A 129 -3.53 -7.85 -5.12
N SER A 130 -2.38 -7.76 -5.78
CA SER A 130 -2.17 -8.25 -7.13
C SER A 130 -2.40 -9.76 -7.25
N PHE A 131 -1.76 -10.56 -6.38
CA PHE A 131 -1.95 -12.01 -6.38
C PHE A 131 -3.35 -12.44 -5.90
N ALA A 132 -4.04 -11.61 -5.12
CA ALA A 132 -5.43 -11.83 -4.76
C ALA A 132 -6.39 -11.63 -5.94
N MET A 133 -6.15 -10.63 -6.80
CA MET A 133 -7.08 -10.23 -7.86
C MET A 133 -6.80 -10.85 -9.23
N ARG A 134 -5.57 -11.22 -9.57
CA ARG A 134 -5.19 -11.54 -10.97
C ARG A 134 -6.05 -12.60 -11.69
N TRP A 135 -6.72 -13.49 -10.95
CA TRP A 135 -7.35 -14.71 -11.46
C TRP A 135 -8.54 -14.51 -12.39
N TRP A 136 -9.22 -13.36 -12.31
CA TRP A 136 -10.38 -13.07 -13.17
C TRP A 136 -10.03 -12.13 -14.34
N SER A 137 -8.77 -11.74 -14.47
CA SER A 137 -8.29 -10.98 -15.62
C SER A 137 -8.28 -11.84 -16.89
N THR A 138 -8.72 -11.28 -18.01
CA THR A 138 -8.72 -11.99 -19.30
C THR A 138 -7.32 -12.10 -19.89
N ASN A 139 -6.57 -11.00 -19.87
CA ASN A 139 -5.29 -10.88 -20.59
C ASN A 139 -4.08 -10.85 -19.65
N CYS A 140 -4.23 -10.36 -18.42
CA CYS A 140 -3.11 -10.16 -17.50
C CYS A 140 -2.96 -11.23 -16.40
N ARG A 141 -3.82 -12.28 -16.36
CA ARG A 141 -3.85 -13.25 -15.24
C ARG A 141 -2.53 -14.01 -14.99
N HIS A 142 -1.73 -14.20 -16.04
CA HIS A 142 -0.44 -14.90 -15.99
C HIS A 142 0.74 -13.97 -15.67
N THR A 143 0.47 -12.73 -15.26
CA THR A 143 1.46 -11.72 -14.88
C THR A 143 1.37 -11.49 -13.36
N PRO A 144 2.49 -11.35 -12.61
CA PRO A 144 3.88 -11.24 -13.08
C PRO A 144 4.59 -12.56 -13.38
N ILE A 145 4.15 -13.69 -12.81
CA ILE A 145 4.78 -15.00 -12.98
C ILE A 145 3.88 -15.87 -13.88
N PRO A 146 4.37 -16.32 -15.06
CA PRO A 146 3.66 -17.27 -15.92
C PRO A 146 3.39 -18.59 -15.18
N GLU A 147 2.27 -19.24 -15.49
CA GLU A 147 1.95 -20.58 -14.98
C GLU A 147 2.79 -21.67 -15.67
#